data_AF-A0A963H761-F1
#
_entry.id   AF-A0A963H761-F1
#
_cell.length_a   1.000
_cell.length_b   1.000
_cell.length_c   1.000
_cell.angle_alpha   90.00
_cell.angle_beta   90.00
_cell.angle_gamma   90.00
#
_symmetry.space_group_name_H-M   'P 1'
#
loop_
_entity.id
_entity.type
_entity.pdbx_description
1 polymer ?
#
loop_
_entity_poly.entity_id
_entity_poly.type
_entity_poly.pdbx_seq_one_letter_code
_entity_poly.pdbx_strand_id
1 'polypeptide(L)'
;APAFDRAAVCRQLSVPAPRFVKWDARPGNAYVVADGTVFWFDWEHAGKRNALDDMAWLLGDEYVPDYPAVEQRLIDTFVGQFADALDADAARAYLYTYGSFHMVVRLALILKYKSDDWWDLDYCIDRDKVGVTLLCAQRICQRGARWAGRSPHLAALAPWFCALGERIERL
;
A
#
# COMPACT_ATOMS: atom_id res chain seq x y z
N ALA A 1 5.85 5.40 17.00
CA ALA A 1 4.48 5.14 16.51
C ALA A 1 3.55 5.01 17.72
N PRO A 2 2.26 5.35 17.61
CA PRO A 2 1.28 5.10 18.66
C PRO A 2 1.16 3.61 18.98
N ALA A 3 0.74 3.29 20.21
CA ALA A 3 0.48 1.92 20.62
C ALA A 3 -0.77 1.36 19.94
N PHE A 4 -0.76 0.06 19.65
CA PHE A 4 -1.91 -0.70 19.13
C PHE A 4 -1.83 -2.15 19.64
N ASP A 5 -2.94 -2.90 19.59
CA ASP A 5 -2.96 -4.31 19.98
C ASP A 5 -2.24 -5.17 18.95
N ARG A 6 -0.94 -5.40 19.19
CA ARG A 6 -0.09 -6.24 18.34
C ARG A 6 -0.61 -7.67 18.22
N ALA A 7 -1.19 -8.24 19.28
CA ALA A 7 -1.67 -9.61 19.26
C ALA A 7 -2.91 -9.74 18.36
N ALA A 8 -3.83 -8.77 18.42
CA ALA A 8 -4.98 -8.72 17.52
C ALA A 8 -4.56 -8.54 16.07
N VAL A 9 -3.61 -7.63 15.79
CA VAL A 9 -3.05 -7.45 14.45
C VAL A 9 -2.42 -8.74 13.91
N CYS A 10 -1.59 -9.42 14.70
CA CYS A 10 -0.97 -10.68 14.28
C CYS A 10 -2.00 -11.78 13.97
N ARG A 11 -3.07 -11.88 14.78
CA ARG A 11 -4.18 -12.80 14.50
C ARG A 11 -4.89 -12.43 13.20
N GLN A 12 -5.20 -11.16 12.99
CA GLN A 12 -5.89 -10.70 11.78
C GLN A 12 -5.05 -10.92 10.51
N LEU A 13 -3.72 -10.75 10.60
CA LEU A 13 -2.80 -10.94 9.49
C LEU A 13 -2.32 -12.40 9.31
N SER A 14 -2.88 -13.34 10.06
CA SER A 14 -2.53 -14.76 9.91
C SER A 14 -3.02 -15.28 8.55
N VAL A 15 -2.21 -16.11 7.90
CA VAL A 15 -2.49 -16.65 6.55
C VAL A 15 -2.62 -18.18 6.62
N PRO A 16 -3.77 -18.71 7.07
CA PRO A 16 -3.94 -20.15 7.25
C PRO A 16 -4.01 -20.92 5.93
N ALA A 17 -4.46 -20.28 4.85
CA ALA A 17 -4.60 -20.86 3.52
C ALA A 17 -3.92 -19.96 2.48
N PRO A 18 -2.58 -20.04 2.30
CA PRO A 18 -1.87 -19.15 1.40
C PRO A 18 -2.13 -19.47 -0.08
N ARG A 19 -2.12 -18.41 -0.91
CA ARG A 19 -2.10 -18.44 -2.37
C ARG A 19 -0.73 -18.08 -2.91
N PHE A 20 -0.47 -18.48 -4.15
CA PHE A 20 0.67 -17.94 -4.89
C PHE A 20 0.33 -16.51 -5.31
N VAL A 21 1.12 -15.55 -4.84
CA VAL A 21 0.97 -14.12 -5.13
C VAL A 21 2.28 -13.56 -5.66
N LYS A 22 2.21 -12.48 -6.43
CA LYS A 22 3.40 -11.81 -6.97
C LYS A 22 4.24 -11.19 -5.85
N TRP A 23 3.57 -10.65 -4.83
CA TRP A 23 4.16 -10.01 -3.65
C TRP A 23 5.16 -8.88 -3.97
N ASP A 24 4.98 -8.29 -5.14
CA ASP A 24 5.56 -7.02 -5.58
C ASP A 24 4.72 -6.43 -6.73
N ALA A 25 3.40 -6.39 -6.54
CA ALA A 25 2.41 -5.97 -7.54
C ALA A 25 2.26 -4.44 -7.63
N ARG A 26 3.40 -3.74 -7.75
CA ARG A 26 3.46 -2.28 -7.93
C ARG A 26 3.25 -1.89 -9.40
N PRO A 27 2.78 -0.66 -9.68
CA PRO A 27 2.69 -0.15 -11.05
C PRO A 27 4.02 -0.22 -11.83
N GLY A 28 5.16 0.00 -11.16
CA GLY A 28 6.49 -0.10 -11.78
C GLY A 28 6.83 -1.50 -12.30
N ASN A 29 6.14 -2.55 -11.84
CA ASN A 29 6.32 -3.94 -12.25
C ASN A 29 5.22 -4.44 -13.20
N ALA A 30 4.53 -3.50 -13.85
CA ALA A 30 3.51 -3.77 -14.86
C ALA A 30 3.73 -2.89 -16.09
N TYR A 31 3.44 -3.43 -17.27
CA TYR A 31 3.36 -2.65 -18.49
C TYR A 31 2.02 -2.89 -19.19
N VAL A 32 1.44 -1.83 -19.72
CA VAL A 32 0.16 -1.84 -20.44
C VAL A 32 0.43 -1.65 -21.93
N VAL A 33 0.01 -2.62 -22.74
CA VAL A 33 0.09 -2.51 -24.21
C VAL A 33 -1.07 -1.68 -24.77
N ALA A 34 -1.00 -1.33 -26.06
CA ALA A 34 -1.96 -0.42 -26.70
C ALA A 34 -3.43 -0.88 -26.63
N ASP A 35 -3.70 -2.19 -26.51
CA ASP A 35 -5.05 -2.74 -26.37
C ASP A 35 -5.59 -2.76 -24.92
N GLY A 36 -4.80 -2.27 -23.95
CA GLY A 36 -5.15 -2.25 -22.54
C GLY A 36 -4.77 -3.51 -21.76
N THR A 37 -4.17 -4.53 -22.40
CA THR A 37 -3.68 -5.72 -21.71
C THR A 37 -2.52 -5.37 -20.78
N VAL A 38 -2.56 -5.92 -19.56
CA VAL A 38 -1.54 -5.70 -18.52
C VAL A 38 -0.63 -6.92 -18.43
N PHE A 39 0.68 -6.71 -18.57
CA PHE A 39 1.71 -7.73 -18.35
C PHE A 39 2.47 -7.42 -17.07
N TRP A 40 2.49 -8.39 -16.15
CA TRP A 40 3.26 -8.33 -14.91
C TRP A 40 4.61 -8.99 -15.08
N PHE A 41 5.67 -8.33 -14.65
CA PHE A 41 7.04 -8.84 -14.67
C PHE A 41 7.68 -8.72 -13.29
N ASP A 42 8.93 -9.16 -13.15
CA ASP A 42 9.66 -9.15 -11.89
C ASP A 42 8.98 -9.98 -10.78
N TRP A 43 9.03 -11.31 -10.93
CA TRP A 43 8.37 -12.28 -10.04
C TRP A 43 9.28 -12.76 -8.90
N GLU A 44 10.40 -12.09 -8.63
CA GLU A 44 11.42 -12.57 -7.69
C GLU A 44 10.95 -12.59 -6.22
N HIS A 45 9.96 -11.77 -5.89
CA HIS A 45 9.31 -11.75 -4.57
C HIS A 45 8.12 -12.70 -4.44
N ALA A 46 7.73 -13.39 -5.53
CA ALA A 46 6.53 -14.20 -5.53
C ALA A 46 6.60 -15.37 -4.52
N GLY A 47 5.47 -15.70 -3.92
CA GLY A 47 5.45 -16.70 -2.86
C GLY A 47 4.07 -17.02 -2.30
N LYS A 48 4.07 -17.84 -1.24
CA LYS A 48 2.87 -18.32 -0.56
C LYS A 48 2.40 -17.31 0.49
N ARG A 49 1.40 -16.48 0.17
CA ARG A 49 0.85 -15.45 1.09
C ARG A 49 -0.66 -15.27 0.95
N ASN A 50 -1.24 -14.23 1.54
CA ASN A 50 -2.65 -13.93 1.37
C ASN A 50 -2.88 -13.30 -0.01
N ALA A 51 -3.94 -13.70 -0.72
CA ALA A 51 -4.28 -13.16 -2.04
C ALA A 51 -4.47 -11.62 -2.03
N LEU A 52 -4.94 -11.05 -0.92
CA LEU A 52 -5.12 -9.61 -0.75
C LEU A 52 -3.81 -8.81 -0.72
N ASP A 53 -2.66 -9.48 -0.53
CA ASP A 53 -1.36 -8.79 -0.50
C ASP A 53 -1.14 -8.03 -1.82
N ASP A 54 -1.34 -8.65 -2.99
CA ASP A 54 -1.09 -7.99 -4.28
C ASP A 54 -1.97 -6.74 -4.49
N MET A 55 -3.21 -6.76 -3.98
CA MET A 55 -4.09 -5.60 -4.01
C MET A 55 -3.60 -4.48 -3.10
N ALA A 56 -3.07 -4.81 -1.92
CA ALA A 56 -2.45 -3.85 -1.02
C ALA A 56 -1.14 -3.27 -1.60
N TRP A 57 -0.33 -4.09 -2.26
CA TRP A 57 0.88 -3.65 -2.96
C TRP A 57 0.55 -2.66 -4.08
N LEU A 58 -0.48 -2.94 -4.88
CA LEU A 58 -0.92 -2.03 -5.94
C LEU A 58 -1.46 -0.72 -5.35
N LEU A 59 -2.52 -0.79 -4.55
CA LEU A 59 -3.24 0.40 -4.09
C LEU A 59 -2.44 1.21 -3.06
N GLY A 60 -1.57 0.56 -2.31
CA GLY A 60 -0.72 1.16 -1.28
C GLY A 60 0.58 1.78 -1.81
N ASP A 61 0.87 1.66 -3.11
CA ASP A 61 2.09 2.19 -3.72
C ASP A 61 2.08 3.73 -3.83
N GLU A 62 3.27 4.34 -3.77
CA GLU A 62 3.41 5.79 -3.78
C GLU A 62 3.16 6.44 -5.15
N TYR A 63 3.28 5.66 -6.24
CA TYR A 63 3.00 6.14 -7.59
C TYR A 63 1.51 6.12 -7.92
N VAL A 64 0.71 5.32 -7.21
CA VAL A 64 -0.74 5.32 -7.41
C VAL A 64 -1.33 6.68 -7.00
N PRO A 65 -2.06 7.36 -7.92
CA PRO A 65 -2.68 8.65 -7.62
C PRO A 65 -3.64 8.60 -6.43
N ASP A 66 -3.74 9.71 -5.70
CA ASP A 66 -4.67 9.81 -4.57
C ASP A 66 -6.08 10.21 -5.05
N TYR A 67 -6.90 9.21 -5.37
CA TYR A 67 -8.32 9.38 -5.72
C TYR A 67 -9.20 8.52 -4.82
N PRO A 68 -9.60 9.00 -3.62
CA PRO A 68 -10.28 8.18 -2.61
C PRO A 68 -11.56 7.50 -3.10
N ALA A 69 -12.34 8.19 -3.94
CA ALA A 69 -13.56 7.63 -4.51
C ALA A 69 -13.29 6.53 -5.54
N VAL A 70 -12.20 6.63 -6.31
CA VAL A 70 -11.79 5.59 -7.28
C VAL A 70 -11.22 4.39 -6.52
N GLU A 71 -10.33 4.65 -5.56
CA GLU A 71 -9.76 3.65 -4.64
C GLU A 71 -10.87 2.83 -3.99
N GLN A 72 -11.89 3.48 -3.42
CA GLN A 72 -13.01 2.78 -2.80
C GLN A 72 -13.78 1.91 -3.79
N ARG A 73 -14.08 2.43 -4.98
CA ARG A 73 -14.79 1.65 -6.01
C ARG A 73 -13.99 0.43 -6.45
N LEU A 74 -12.68 0.56 -6.62
CA LEU A 74 -11.81 -0.58 -6.94
C LEU A 74 -11.83 -1.61 -5.81
N ILE A 75 -11.78 -1.15 -4.55
CA ILE A 75 -11.88 -2.06 -3.40
C ILE A 75 -13.20 -2.81 -3.40
N ASP A 76 -14.33 -2.11 -3.49
CA ASP A 76 -15.64 -2.75 -3.45
C ASP A 76 -15.90 -3.67 -4.64
N THR A 77 -15.33 -3.37 -5.81
CA THR A 77 -15.47 -4.19 -7.02
C THR A 77 -14.66 -5.47 -6.94
N PHE A 78 -13.41 -5.39 -6.45
CA PHE A 78 -12.44 -6.47 -6.62
C PHE A 78 -12.10 -7.23 -5.34
N VAL A 79 -12.33 -6.69 -4.14
CA VAL A 79 -11.91 -7.34 -2.88
C VAL A 79 -12.46 -8.76 -2.74
N GLY A 80 -13.69 -9.02 -3.20
CA GLY A 80 -14.30 -10.34 -3.16
C GLY A 80 -13.57 -11.39 -4.01
N GLN A 81 -12.84 -10.96 -5.06
CA GLN A 81 -12.05 -11.86 -5.90
C GLN A 81 -10.75 -12.31 -5.22
N PHE A 82 -10.30 -11.58 -4.19
CA PHE A 82 -9.11 -11.87 -3.40
C PHE A 82 -9.44 -12.40 -1.99
N ALA A 83 -10.72 -12.46 -1.62
CA ALA A 83 -11.15 -12.79 -0.25
C ALA A 83 -10.96 -14.27 0.12
N ASP A 84 -10.84 -15.17 -0.85
CA ASP A 84 -10.82 -16.62 -0.65
C ASP A 84 -12.01 -17.09 0.24
N ALA A 85 -11.72 -17.54 1.46
CA ALA A 85 -12.73 -18.01 2.43
C ALA A 85 -13.16 -16.93 3.43
N LEU A 86 -12.57 -15.73 3.35
CA LEU A 86 -12.98 -14.59 4.18
C LEU A 86 -14.32 -14.04 3.67
N ASP A 87 -15.16 -13.59 4.59
CA ASP A 87 -16.24 -12.69 4.20
C ASP A 87 -15.69 -11.33 3.76
N ALA A 88 -16.55 -10.51 3.15
CA ALA A 88 -16.13 -9.25 2.56
C ALA A 88 -15.62 -8.24 3.61
N ASP A 89 -16.10 -8.28 4.85
CA ASP A 89 -15.68 -7.36 5.90
C ASP A 89 -14.34 -7.77 6.50
N ALA A 90 -14.14 -9.08 6.71
CA ALA A 90 -12.86 -9.64 7.10
C ALA A 90 -11.78 -9.41 6.04
N ALA A 91 -12.13 -9.55 4.74
CA ALA A 91 -11.22 -9.26 3.64
C ALA A 91 -10.82 -7.77 3.61
N ARG A 92 -11.79 -6.85 3.77
CA ARG A 92 -11.50 -5.41 3.87
C ARG A 92 -10.66 -5.09 5.11
N ALA A 93 -10.96 -5.69 6.26
CA ALA A 93 -10.19 -5.49 7.48
C ALA A 93 -8.74 -5.96 7.29
N TYR A 94 -8.52 -7.12 6.66
CA TYR A 94 -7.19 -7.59 6.28
C TYR A 94 -6.47 -6.59 5.38
N LEU A 95 -7.11 -6.19 4.28
CA LEU A 95 -6.57 -5.26 3.30
C LEU A 95 -6.12 -3.94 3.95
N TYR A 96 -6.98 -3.32 4.76
CA TYR A 96 -6.67 -2.06 5.42
C TYR A 96 -5.54 -2.19 6.44
N THR A 97 -5.52 -3.27 7.23
CA THR A 97 -4.45 -3.51 8.22
C THR A 97 -3.11 -3.79 7.54
N TYR A 98 -3.07 -4.72 6.59
CA TYR A 98 -1.84 -5.06 5.87
C TYR A 98 -1.33 -3.87 5.05
N GLY A 99 -2.21 -3.23 4.28
CA GLY A 99 -1.87 -2.07 3.44
C GLY A 99 -1.38 -0.88 4.26
N SER A 100 -1.89 -0.66 5.47
CA SER A 100 -1.37 0.38 6.37
C SER A 100 0.09 0.13 6.73
N PHE A 101 0.47 -1.10 7.07
CA PHE A 101 1.88 -1.43 7.34
C PHE A 101 2.74 -1.39 6.08
N HIS A 102 2.21 -1.85 4.94
CA HIS A 102 2.90 -1.72 3.66
C HIS A 102 3.25 -0.24 3.35
N MET A 103 2.30 0.67 3.54
CA MET A 103 2.51 2.11 3.37
C MET A 103 3.55 2.69 4.35
N VAL A 104 3.62 2.18 5.60
CA VAL A 104 4.73 2.54 6.52
C VAL A 104 6.08 2.14 5.93
N VAL A 105 6.18 0.94 5.33
CA VAL A 105 7.41 0.47 4.68
C VAL A 105 7.76 1.33 3.46
N ARG A 106 6.78 1.68 2.61
CA ARG A 106 6.99 2.58 1.47
C ARG A 106 7.50 3.94 1.91
N LEU A 107 6.86 4.54 2.93
CA LEU A 107 7.29 5.82 3.48
C LEU A 107 8.72 5.76 4.06
N ALA A 108 9.04 4.68 4.79
CA ALA A 108 10.38 4.48 5.33
C ALA A 108 11.44 4.38 4.22
N LEU A 109 11.13 3.74 3.08
CA LEU A 109 12.03 3.71 1.92
C LEU A 109 12.21 5.11 1.32
N ILE A 110 11.15 5.89 1.14
CA ILE A 110 11.22 7.27 0.65
C ILE A 110 12.15 8.10 1.55
N LEU A 111 11.92 8.08 2.86
CA LEU A 111 12.71 8.86 3.82
C LEU A 111 14.15 8.37 3.94
N LYS A 112 14.40 7.07 3.76
CA LYS A 112 15.75 6.50 3.73
C LYS A 112 16.58 7.05 2.56
N TYR A 113 15.96 7.26 1.40
CA TYR A 113 16.66 7.66 0.17
C TYR A 113 16.64 9.17 -0.11
N LYS A 114 15.77 9.96 0.53
CA LYS A 114 15.69 11.42 0.36
C LYS A 114 17.03 12.14 0.48
N SER A 115 17.93 11.63 1.32
CA SER A 115 19.13 12.36 1.74
C SER A 115 18.78 13.80 2.13
N ASP A 116 19.08 14.77 1.26
CA ASP A 116 18.90 16.20 1.52
C ASP A 116 17.66 16.75 0.80
N ASP A 117 17.57 16.58 -0.53
CA ASP A 117 16.51 17.16 -1.36
C ASP A 117 15.50 16.12 -1.86
N TRP A 118 14.27 16.59 -2.10
CA TRP A 118 13.29 15.80 -2.85
C TRP A 118 13.75 15.64 -4.30
N TRP A 119 13.59 14.45 -4.85
CA TRP A 119 13.96 14.15 -6.22
C TRP A 119 12.88 14.62 -7.19
N ASP A 120 13.28 14.76 -8.45
CA ASP A 120 12.35 14.97 -9.55
C ASP A 120 11.50 13.71 -9.79
N LEU A 121 10.21 13.90 -10.04
CA LEU A 121 9.27 12.79 -10.20
C LEU A 121 9.54 12.01 -11.48
N ASP A 122 9.81 12.71 -12.58
CA ASP A 122 10.06 12.07 -13.88
C ASP A 122 11.38 11.30 -13.83
N TYR A 123 12.40 11.84 -13.17
CA TYR A 123 13.64 11.10 -12.87
C TYR A 123 13.36 9.79 -12.12
N CYS A 124 12.49 9.82 -11.10
CA CYS A 124 12.14 8.63 -10.35
C CYS A 124 11.41 7.59 -11.21
N ILE A 125 10.49 8.02 -12.08
CA ILE A 125 9.76 7.15 -13.00
C ILE A 125 10.69 6.56 -14.06
N ASP A 126 11.46 7.40 -14.77
CA ASP A 126 12.34 7.00 -15.86
C ASP A 126 13.44 6.03 -15.43
N ARG A 127 13.84 6.09 -14.16
CA ARG A 127 14.94 5.28 -13.60
C ARG A 127 14.47 4.19 -12.66
N ASP A 128 13.16 3.92 -12.63
CA ASP A 128 12.51 2.93 -11.76
C ASP A 128 13.02 3.04 -10.31
N LYS A 129 12.89 4.23 -9.73
CA LYS A 129 13.27 4.50 -8.35
C LYS A 129 12.08 4.36 -7.43
N VAL A 130 12.36 4.26 -6.14
CA VAL A 130 11.38 4.63 -5.11
C VAL A 130 10.94 6.07 -5.37
N GLY A 131 9.66 6.39 -5.15
CA GLY A 131 9.14 7.74 -5.34
C GLY A 131 9.65 8.71 -4.27
N VAL A 132 10.94 9.07 -4.33
CA VAL A 132 11.61 9.97 -3.38
C VAL A 132 11.21 11.42 -3.65
N THR A 133 9.91 11.70 -3.63
CA THR A 133 9.32 13.00 -3.92
C THR A 133 8.37 13.39 -2.80
N LEU A 134 8.21 14.71 -2.59
CA LEU A 134 7.27 15.22 -1.60
C LEU A 134 5.84 14.72 -1.91
N LEU A 135 5.46 14.72 -3.19
CA LEU A 135 4.16 14.24 -3.66
C LEU A 135 3.92 12.77 -3.27
N CYS A 136 4.87 11.88 -3.54
CA CYS A 136 4.76 10.46 -3.21
C CYS A 136 4.66 10.25 -1.69
N ALA A 137 5.46 10.96 -0.89
CA ALA A 137 5.39 10.90 0.56
C ALA A 137 4.02 11.37 1.10
N GLN A 138 3.48 12.48 0.56
CA GLN A 138 2.17 13.00 0.92
C GLN A 138 1.05 12.01 0.58
N ARG A 139 1.07 11.39 -0.62
CA ARG A 139 0.10 10.38 -1.03
C ARG A 139 0.07 9.20 -0.05
N ILE A 140 1.24 8.70 0.34
CA ILE A 140 1.36 7.61 1.31
C ILE A 140 0.79 8.02 2.68
N CYS A 141 1.08 9.23 3.17
CA CYS A 141 0.51 9.73 4.43
C CYS A 141 -1.02 9.87 4.36
N GLN A 142 -1.56 10.46 3.29
CA GLN A 142 -2.99 10.65 3.11
C GLN A 142 -3.75 9.31 3.03
N ARG A 143 -3.26 8.39 2.20
CA ARG A 143 -3.85 7.05 2.07
C ARG A 143 -3.68 6.21 3.33
N GLY A 144 -2.50 6.26 3.94
CA GLY A 144 -2.20 5.60 5.20
C GLY A 144 -3.15 6.04 6.30
N ALA A 145 -3.44 7.34 6.42
CA ALA A 145 -4.41 7.84 7.37
C ALA A 145 -5.83 7.28 7.14
N ARG A 146 -6.28 7.26 5.87
CA ARG A 146 -7.60 6.71 5.52
C ARG A 146 -7.72 5.21 5.81
N TRP A 147 -6.71 4.43 5.44
CA TRP A 147 -6.73 2.97 5.60
C TRP A 147 -6.59 2.58 7.07
N ALA A 148 -5.67 3.23 7.80
CA ALA A 148 -5.50 3.00 9.23
C ALA A 148 -6.79 3.32 10.00
N GLY A 149 -7.49 4.41 9.63
CA GLY A 149 -8.76 4.80 10.24
C GLY A 149 -9.91 3.81 10.00
N ARG A 150 -9.79 2.94 8.98
CA ARG A 150 -10.77 1.90 8.66
C ARG A 150 -10.39 0.53 9.20
N SER A 151 -9.16 0.37 9.69
CA SER A 151 -8.73 -0.85 10.35
C SER A 151 -9.24 -0.88 11.79
N PRO A 152 -9.84 -2.00 12.26
CA PRO A 152 -10.33 -2.11 13.63
C PRO A 152 -9.21 -2.05 14.69
N HIS A 153 -7.96 -2.28 14.29
CA HIS A 153 -6.82 -2.36 15.20
C HIS A 153 -5.83 -1.21 15.04
N LEU A 154 -5.93 -0.43 13.97
CA LEU A 154 -4.94 0.60 13.61
C LEU A 154 -5.50 2.02 13.59
N ALA A 155 -6.72 2.27 14.07
CA ALA A 155 -7.31 3.61 14.07
C ALA A 155 -6.40 4.69 14.70
N ALA A 156 -5.60 4.32 15.72
CA ALA A 156 -4.62 5.22 16.34
C ALA A 156 -3.48 5.66 15.40
N LEU A 157 -3.17 4.90 14.33
CA LEU A 157 -2.19 5.29 13.32
C LEU A 157 -2.71 6.37 12.37
N ALA A 158 -4.04 6.55 12.24
CA ALA A 158 -4.60 7.57 11.35
C ALA A 158 -4.12 9.00 11.69
N PRO A 159 -4.28 9.51 12.93
CA PRO A 159 -3.73 10.82 13.29
C PRO A 159 -2.20 10.87 13.23
N TRP A 160 -1.52 9.74 13.45
CA TRP A 160 -0.06 9.67 13.30
C TRP A 160 0.39 9.86 11.85
N PHE A 161 -0.31 9.27 10.88
CA PHE A 161 -0.06 9.51 9.46
C PHE A 161 -0.30 10.97 9.06
N CYS A 162 -1.36 11.61 9.57
CA CYS A 162 -1.60 13.05 9.35
C CYS A 162 -0.43 13.90 9.88
N ALA A 163 -0.02 13.66 11.12
CA ALA A 163 1.10 14.38 11.74
C ALA A 163 2.44 14.15 10.99
N LEU A 164 2.64 12.96 10.42
CA LEU A 164 3.79 12.70 9.54
C LEU A 164 3.72 13.52 8.25
N GLY A 165 2.55 13.61 7.61
CA GLY A 165 2.35 14.42 6.41
C GLY A 165 2.73 15.89 6.63
N GLU A 166 2.22 16.49 7.71
CA GLU A 166 2.56 17.87 8.12
C GLU A 166 4.05 18.06 8.44
N ARG A 167 4.74 17.01 8.88
CA ARG A 167 6.18 17.07 9.18
C ARG A 167 7.00 16.96 7.90
N ILE A 168 6.59 16.10 6.98
CA ILE A 168 7.24 15.84 5.70
C ILE A 168 7.29 17.09 4.82
N GLU A 169 6.26 17.93 4.86
CA GLU A 169 6.25 19.24 4.16
C GLU A 169 7.32 20.21 4.65
N ARG A 170 7.89 19.94 5.83
CA ARG A 170 8.94 20.76 6.46
C ARG A 170 10.32 20.12 6.39
N LEU A 171 10.46 18.94 5.76
CA LEU A 171 11.71 18.21 5.54
C LEU A 171 12.29 18.50 4.16
#